data_AF-A0A1J7C821-F1
#
_entry.id   AF-A0A1J7C821-F1
#
_cell.length_a   1.000
_cell.length_b   1.000
_cell.length_c   1.000
_cell.angle_alpha   90.00
_cell.angle_beta   90.00
_cell.angle_gamma   90.00
#
_symmetry.space_group_name_H-M   'P 1'
#
loop_
_entity.id
_entity.type
_entity.pdbx_description
1 polymer ?
#
loop_
_entity_poly.entity_id
_entity_poly.type
_entity_poly.pdbx_seq_one_letter_code
_entity_poly.pdbx_strand_id
1 'polypeptide(L)'
;MDNQIPGPSPHSDAYAQYVIDIGSQFALNPNQIERLIPEISRAVAESRGFLISPYTSNAIEMTIIYAIYNSITFQNIIAFGVHEGHHAIETIRYMNSYELNPDIEDEDENIQGLDDITYEDIECSTAMTTPIVVVTGAPELSHRRHLVPFVIIPPAPNADTRHYPFWQEALIHEIVHHVTGSSDPGSREQRLGPTELLARRVADEMDWAIPLFTAYNSPERENAIRERDFQSLMHTLHRNPRVREQIMHRIANIGDGVEGPADFSDIHEEDEISELELPQPNFNVHPLPDFSFKG
;
A
#
# COMPACT_ATOMS: atom_id res chain seq x y z
N MET A 1 -8.74 -22.04 -33.38
CA MET A 1 -9.25 -22.32 -32.03
C MET A 1 -8.04 -22.72 -31.24
N ASP A 2 -7.36 -21.74 -30.65
CA ASP A 2 -6.17 -22.00 -29.86
C ASP A 2 -6.63 -22.61 -28.54
N ASN A 3 -6.28 -23.89 -28.36
CA ASN A 3 -6.44 -24.58 -27.09
C ASN A 3 -5.40 -24.02 -26.11
N GLN A 4 -5.66 -22.86 -25.51
CA GLN A 4 -4.99 -22.48 -24.28
C GLN A 4 -5.45 -23.44 -23.18
N ILE A 5 -4.51 -24.21 -22.65
CA ILE A 5 -4.72 -24.96 -21.40
C ILE A 5 -5.08 -23.91 -20.34
N PRO A 6 -6.23 -24.03 -19.65
CA PRO A 6 -6.59 -23.06 -18.63
C PRO A 6 -5.50 -23.03 -17.54
N GLY A 7 -5.03 -21.83 -17.21
CA GLY A 7 -4.04 -21.60 -16.16
C GLY A 7 -4.53 -22.12 -14.80
N PRO A 8 -3.63 -22.23 -13.80
CA PRO A 8 -4.02 -22.58 -12.43
C PRO A 8 -5.05 -21.57 -11.88
N SER A 9 -5.86 -22.00 -10.91
CA SER A 9 -6.79 -21.11 -10.22
C SER A 9 -6.04 -19.92 -9.59
N PRO A 10 -6.54 -18.68 -9.67
CA PRO A 10 -5.96 -17.50 -9.01
C PRO A 10 -5.86 -17.60 -7.48
N HIS A 11 -6.51 -18.59 -6.88
CA HIS A 11 -6.43 -18.87 -5.45
C HIS A 11 -5.32 -19.85 -5.08
N SER A 12 -4.73 -20.57 -6.06
CA SER A 12 -3.73 -21.62 -5.84
C SER A 12 -2.32 -21.05 -5.83
N ASP A 13 -1.45 -21.56 -4.95
CA ASP A 13 -0.03 -21.15 -4.90
C ASP A 13 0.70 -21.34 -6.25
N ALA A 14 0.27 -22.32 -7.07
CA ALA A 14 0.80 -22.53 -8.42
C ALA A 14 0.57 -21.33 -9.35
N TYR A 15 -0.40 -20.46 -9.04
CA TYR A 15 -0.68 -19.25 -9.80
C TYR A 15 0.47 -18.24 -9.73
N ALA A 16 1.20 -18.18 -8.60
CA ALA A 16 2.37 -17.30 -8.49
C ALA A 16 3.42 -17.64 -9.55
N GLN A 17 3.74 -18.93 -9.74
CA GLN A 17 4.71 -19.31 -10.77
C GLN A 17 4.16 -19.09 -12.18
N TYR A 18 2.87 -19.35 -12.41
CA TYR A 18 2.22 -19.07 -13.69
C TYR A 18 2.31 -17.59 -14.09
N VAL A 19 2.06 -16.67 -13.15
CA VAL A 19 2.20 -15.22 -13.37
C VAL A 19 3.62 -14.87 -13.84
N ILE A 20 4.64 -15.42 -13.18
CA ILE A 20 6.05 -15.18 -13.53
C ILE A 20 6.41 -15.79 -14.89
N ASP A 21 5.98 -17.02 -15.15
CA ASP A 21 6.29 -17.71 -16.40
C ASP A 21 5.67 -17.01 -17.61
N ILE A 22 4.43 -16.52 -17.50
CA ILE A 22 3.76 -15.75 -18.55
C ILE A 22 4.36 -14.34 -18.64
N GLY A 23 4.51 -13.64 -17.52
CA GLY A 23 5.08 -12.28 -17.49
C GLY A 23 6.48 -12.20 -18.13
N SER A 24 7.32 -13.20 -17.88
CA SER A 24 8.68 -13.26 -18.46
C SER A 24 8.69 -13.44 -19.99
N GLN A 25 7.64 -14.03 -20.58
CA GLN A 25 7.51 -14.15 -22.04
C GLN A 25 7.18 -12.81 -22.70
N PHE A 26 6.59 -11.88 -21.93
CA PHE A 26 6.18 -10.54 -22.36
C PHE A 26 6.95 -9.44 -21.61
N ALA A 27 8.20 -9.72 -21.24
CA ALA A 27 9.03 -8.83 -20.44
C ALA A 27 9.04 -7.38 -20.95
N LEU A 28 8.91 -6.43 -20.02
CA LEU A 28 8.92 -5.01 -20.34
C LEU A 28 10.29 -4.59 -20.87
N ASN A 29 10.29 -3.84 -21.98
CA ASN A 29 11.51 -3.21 -22.47
C ASN A 29 11.81 -1.90 -21.71
N PRO A 30 13.05 -1.37 -21.77
CA PRO A 30 13.43 -0.16 -21.04
C PRO A 30 12.53 1.05 -21.31
N ASN A 31 12.05 1.24 -22.55
CA ASN A 31 11.15 2.36 -22.87
C ASN A 31 9.76 2.19 -22.22
N GLN A 32 9.30 0.95 -22.03
CA GLN A 32 8.05 0.69 -21.31
C GLN A 32 8.24 1.00 -19.82
N ILE A 33 9.35 0.57 -19.23
CA ILE A 33 9.71 0.88 -17.84
C ILE A 33 9.79 2.40 -17.62
N GLU A 34 10.52 3.13 -18.47
CA GLU A 34 10.64 4.60 -18.36
C GLU A 34 9.31 5.33 -18.50
N ARG A 35 8.37 4.82 -19.31
CA ARG A 35 7.04 5.40 -19.47
C ARG A 35 6.12 5.18 -18.27
N LEU A 36 6.33 4.11 -17.50
CA LEU A 36 5.52 3.83 -16.32
C LEU A 36 5.76 4.87 -15.21
N ILE A 37 6.99 5.40 -15.10
CA ILE A 37 7.38 6.33 -14.04
C ILE A 37 6.47 7.56 -13.95
N PRO A 38 6.35 8.42 -14.99
CA PRO A 38 5.47 9.59 -14.91
C PRO A 38 3.99 9.23 -14.73
N GLU A 39 3.56 8.07 -15.21
CA GLU A 39 2.19 7.61 -15.06
C GLU A 39 1.88 7.15 -13.62
N ILE A 40 2.86 6.53 -12.95
CA ILE A 40 2.79 6.19 -11.52
C ILE A 40 2.82 7.46 -10.67
N SER A 41 3.72 8.40 -10.96
CA SER A 41 3.76 9.71 -10.29
C SER A 41 2.41 10.42 -10.40
N ARG A 42 1.79 10.40 -11.59
CA ARG A 42 0.46 10.95 -11.82
C ARG A 42 -0.62 10.21 -11.02
N ALA A 43 -0.59 8.88 -11.01
CA ALA A 43 -1.52 8.05 -10.24
C ALA A 43 -1.47 8.34 -8.73
N VAL A 44 -0.26 8.47 -8.19
CA VAL A 44 -0.03 8.84 -6.79
C VAL A 44 -0.48 10.28 -6.53
N ALA A 45 -0.16 11.22 -7.42
CA ALA A 45 -0.60 12.62 -7.30
C ALA A 45 -2.13 12.75 -7.29
N GLU A 46 -2.83 12.00 -8.16
CA GLU A 46 -4.29 11.92 -8.20
C GLU A 46 -4.88 11.22 -6.96
N SER A 47 -4.06 10.51 -6.18
CA SER A 47 -4.48 9.86 -4.93
C SER A 47 -4.34 10.78 -3.71
N ARG A 48 -3.66 11.92 -3.82
CA ARG A 48 -3.29 12.75 -2.65
C ARG A 48 -4.48 13.19 -1.79
N GLY A 49 -5.64 13.43 -2.38
CA GLY A 49 -6.87 13.75 -1.65
C GLY A 49 -7.35 12.63 -0.71
N PHE A 50 -6.92 11.39 -0.95
CA PHE A 50 -7.25 10.20 -0.16
C PHE A 50 -6.06 9.68 0.67
N LEU A 51 -4.92 10.38 0.64
CA LEU A 51 -3.74 10.04 1.42
C LEU A 51 -3.61 10.98 2.62
N ILE A 52 -3.06 10.46 3.71
CA ILE A 52 -3.01 11.19 4.98
C ILE A 52 -1.92 12.26 5.02
N SER A 53 -0.85 12.13 4.21
CA SER A 53 0.31 13.02 4.28
C SER A 53 1.17 13.01 3.01
N PRO A 54 1.95 14.08 2.76
CA PRO A 54 2.95 14.10 1.69
C PRO A 54 3.98 12.98 1.83
N TYR A 55 4.38 12.65 3.07
CA TYR A 55 5.34 11.59 3.35
C TYR A 55 4.83 10.22 2.86
N THR A 56 3.57 9.89 3.14
CA THR A 56 2.96 8.64 2.63
C THR A 56 2.87 8.65 1.11
N SER A 57 2.47 9.76 0.50
CA SER A 57 2.43 9.90 -0.96
C SER A 57 3.80 9.59 -1.59
N ASN A 58 4.86 10.19 -1.06
CA ASN A 58 6.22 9.96 -1.55
C ASN A 58 6.69 8.52 -1.29
N ALA A 59 6.37 7.95 -0.12
CA ALA A 59 6.76 6.58 0.21
C ALA A 59 6.12 5.54 -0.72
N ILE A 60 4.86 5.75 -1.12
CA ILE A 60 4.17 4.90 -2.10
C ILE A 60 4.88 5.00 -3.45
N GLU A 61 5.05 6.22 -3.96
CA GLU A 61 5.71 6.47 -5.26
C GLU A 61 7.11 5.85 -5.31
N MET A 62 7.94 6.12 -4.31
CA MET A 62 9.31 5.64 -4.25
C MET A 62 9.38 4.12 -4.11
N THR A 63 8.49 3.49 -3.35
CA THR A 63 8.46 2.02 -3.21
C THR A 63 8.14 1.36 -4.55
N ILE A 64 7.15 1.86 -5.27
CA ILE A 64 6.74 1.30 -6.57
C ILE A 64 7.83 1.50 -7.61
N ILE A 65 8.34 2.73 -7.75
CA ILE A 65 9.40 3.06 -8.71
C ILE A 65 10.65 2.22 -8.42
N TYR A 66 11.04 2.10 -7.15
CA TYR A 66 12.20 1.32 -6.77
C TYR A 66 12.02 -0.17 -7.10
N ALA A 67 10.84 -0.74 -6.83
CA ALA A 67 10.52 -2.12 -7.18
C ALA A 67 10.51 -2.35 -8.71
N ILE A 68 10.00 -1.40 -9.50
CA ILE A 68 10.02 -1.48 -10.97
C ILE A 68 11.44 -1.58 -11.50
N TYR A 69 12.39 -0.83 -10.95
CA TYR A 69 13.76 -0.85 -11.42
C TYR A 69 14.59 -2.04 -10.94
N ASN A 70 14.27 -2.60 -9.76
CA ASN A 70 15.18 -3.53 -9.08
C ASN A 70 14.59 -4.92 -8.84
N SER A 71 13.28 -5.13 -9.03
CA SER A 71 12.65 -6.45 -8.93
C SER A 71 12.22 -6.98 -10.30
N ILE A 72 12.89 -8.02 -10.77
CA ILE A 72 12.50 -8.74 -11.99
C ILE A 72 11.14 -9.43 -11.79
N THR A 73 10.86 -9.91 -10.57
CA THR A 73 9.55 -10.45 -10.20
C THR A 73 8.47 -9.39 -10.39
N PHE A 74 8.67 -8.16 -9.91
CA PHE A 74 7.69 -7.09 -10.05
C PHE A 74 7.48 -6.66 -11.51
N GLN A 75 8.56 -6.59 -12.31
CA GLN A 75 8.46 -6.35 -13.75
C GLN A 75 7.63 -7.43 -14.47
N ASN A 76 7.82 -8.71 -14.10
CA ASN A 76 7.05 -9.82 -14.67
C ASN A 76 5.57 -9.76 -14.26
N ILE A 77 5.27 -9.39 -13.01
CA ILE A 77 3.90 -9.14 -12.52
C ILE A 77 3.21 -8.08 -13.37
N ILE A 78 3.87 -6.95 -13.62
CA ILE A 78 3.31 -5.86 -14.45
C ILE A 78 3.12 -6.32 -15.90
N ALA A 79 4.11 -7.00 -16.49
CA ALA A 79 4.02 -7.55 -17.83
C ALA A 79 2.84 -8.54 -17.98
N PHE A 80 2.65 -9.41 -16.98
CA PHE A 80 1.53 -10.34 -16.91
C PHE A 80 0.19 -9.60 -16.93
N GLY A 81 0.03 -8.60 -16.07
CA GLY A 81 -1.22 -7.84 -15.97
C GLY A 81 -1.61 -7.15 -17.27
N VAL A 82 -0.63 -6.55 -17.96
CA VAL A 82 -0.83 -5.94 -19.28
C VAL A 82 -1.23 -6.99 -20.32
N HIS A 83 -0.61 -8.17 -20.30
CA HIS A 83 -0.87 -9.23 -21.26
C HIS A 83 -2.26 -9.86 -21.10
N GLU A 84 -2.63 -10.19 -19.86
CA GLU A 84 -3.88 -10.88 -19.53
C GLU A 84 -5.08 -9.92 -19.36
N GLY A 85 -4.84 -8.61 -19.47
CA GLY A 85 -5.90 -7.59 -19.42
C GLY A 85 -6.42 -7.30 -18.01
N HIS A 86 -5.58 -7.48 -16.99
CA HIS A 86 -5.84 -7.04 -15.62
C HIS A 86 -5.63 -5.51 -15.48
N HIS A 87 -5.77 -4.97 -14.26
CA HIS A 87 -5.55 -3.55 -14.04
C HIS A 87 -4.10 -3.17 -14.34
N ALA A 88 -3.93 -2.14 -15.17
CA ALA A 88 -2.61 -1.58 -15.41
C ALA A 88 -2.17 -0.79 -14.16
N ILE A 89 -0.92 -0.94 -13.74
CA ILE A 89 -0.43 -0.41 -12.46
C ILE A 89 -0.62 1.11 -12.34
N GLU A 90 -0.48 1.84 -13.43
CA GLU A 90 -0.69 3.29 -13.49
C GLU A 90 -2.16 3.74 -13.33
N THR A 91 -3.11 2.79 -13.36
CA THR A 91 -4.53 3.07 -13.12
C THR A 91 -4.93 2.88 -11.66
N ILE A 92 -4.05 2.30 -10.85
CA ILE A 92 -4.27 2.09 -9.42
C ILE A 92 -4.18 3.42 -8.68
N ARG A 93 -5.11 3.65 -7.76
CA ARG A 93 -5.11 4.79 -6.83
C ARG A 93 -4.92 4.28 -5.40
N TYR A 94 -4.57 5.17 -4.49
CA TYR A 94 -4.18 4.81 -3.13
C TYR A 94 -4.99 5.58 -2.10
N MET A 95 -5.28 4.94 -0.97
CA MET A 95 -6.11 5.51 0.08
C MET A 95 -5.63 5.06 1.46
N ASN A 96 -5.64 5.97 2.44
CA ASN A 96 -5.40 5.64 3.85
C ASN A 96 -6.74 5.63 4.61
N SER A 97 -7.60 4.66 4.30
CA SER A 97 -8.93 4.54 4.92
C SER A 97 -8.88 3.72 6.20
N TYR A 98 -9.58 4.20 7.21
CA TYR A 98 -9.74 3.57 8.51
C TYR A 98 -11.22 3.38 8.81
N GLU A 99 -11.52 2.45 9.70
CA GLU A 99 -12.84 2.23 10.29
C GLU A 99 -12.71 2.06 11.81
N LEU A 100 -13.83 2.17 12.52
CA LEU A 100 -13.88 1.87 13.93
C LEU A 100 -13.46 0.41 14.15
N ASN A 101 -12.66 0.18 15.18
CA ASN A 101 -12.25 -1.16 15.52
C ASN A 101 -13.45 -1.95 16.06
N PRO A 102 -13.93 -2.99 15.35
CA PRO A 102 -15.12 -3.74 15.77
C PRO A 102 -14.86 -4.53 17.07
N ASP A 103 -13.60 -4.76 17.43
CA ASP A 103 -13.24 -5.40 18.69
C ASP A 103 -13.47 -4.47 19.90
N ILE A 104 -13.71 -3.16 19.68
CA ILE A 104 -13.78 -2.10 20.72
C ILE A 104 -15.01 -1.19 20.59
N GLU A 105 -15.67 -1.16 19.43
CA GLU A 105 -16.84 -0.30 19.14
C GLU A 105 -17.96 -0.40 20.20
N ASP A 106 -18.10 -1.55 20.86
CA ASP A 106 -19.10 -1.79 21.91
C ASP A 106 -18.70 -1.30 23.32
N GLU A 107 -17.46 -0.82 23.53
CA GLU A 107 -16.94 -0.49 24.86
C GLU A 107 -17.05 0.99 25.26
N ASP A 108 -17.20 1.92 24.31
CA ASP A 108 -17.31 3.36 24.59
C ASP A 108 -18.52 4.01 23.88
N GLU A 109 -19.60 4.26 24.64
CA GLU A 109 -20.82 4.92 24.14
C GLU A 109 -20.59 6.34 23.60
N ASN A 110 -19.41 6.94 23.80
CA ASN A 110 -19.08 8.27 23.31
C ASN A 110 -18.46 8.28 21.90
N ILE A 111 -18.04 7.14 21.36
CA ILE A 111 -17.46 7.03 20.01
C ILE A 111 -18.54 6.53 19.06
N GLN A 112 -19.10 7.43 18.24
CA GLN A 112 -20.12 7.10 17.23
C GLN A 112 -19.55 7.08 15.81
N GLY A 113 -18.37 7.67 15.62
CA GLY A 113 -17.66 7.69 14.34
C GLY A 113 -16.19 8.05 14.50
N LEU A 114 -15.47 8.04 13.37
CA LEU A 114 -14.05 8.41 13.32
C LEU A 114 -13.79 9.85 13.77
N ASP A 115 -14.75 10.75 13.56
CA ASP A 115 -14.66 12.16 13.98
C ASP A 115 -14.63 12.35 15.50
N ASP A 116 -15.06 11.35 16.28
CA ASP A 116 -15.04 11.40 17.74
C ASP A 116 -13.68 10.97 18.34
N ILE A 117 -12.76 10.48 17.51
CA ILE A 117 -11.49 9.90 17.95
C ILE A 117 -10.39 10.94 17.91
N THR A 118 -9.77 11.16 19.07
CA THR A 118 -8.68 12.12 19.25
C THR A 118 -7.31 11.46 19.11
N TYR A 119 -6.27 12.29 19.01
CA TYR A 119 -4.90 11.78 19.12
C TYR A 119 -4.65 11.07 20.46
N GLU A 120 -5.16 11.61 21.58
CA GLU A 120 -4.94 11.01 22.90
C GLU A 120 -5.51 9.59 23.00
N ASP A 121 -6.63 9.31 22.34
CA ASP A 121 -7.23 7.96 22.29
C ASP A 121 -6.29 6.97 21.60
N ILE A 122 -5.63 7.40 20.52
CA ILE A 122 -4.61 6.59 19.83
C ILE A 122 -3.36 6.45 20.70
N GLU A 123 -2.83 7.54 21.26
CA GLU A 123 -1.60 7.55 22.06
C GLU A 123 -1.73 6.66 23.32
N CYS A 124 -2.91 6.63 23.94
CA CYS A 124 -3.18 5.82 25.13
C CYS A 124 -3.51 4.35 24.82
N SER A 125 -3.54 3.97 23.54
CA SER A 125 -3.89 2.63 23.08
C SER A 125 -2.67 1.77 22.72
N THR A 126 -2.95 0.55 22.27
CA THR A 126 -1.97 -0.39 21.73
C THR A 126 -2.49 -0.90 20.40
N ALA A 127 -1.66 -1.66 19.66
CA ALA A 127 -2.09 -2.30 18.41
C ALA A 127 -3.33 -3.20 18.55
N MET A 128 -3.63 -3.70 19.75
CA MET A 128 -4.82 -4.52 20.02
C MET A 128 -6.00 -3.74 20.57
N THR A 129 -5.76 -2.52 21.07
CA THR A 129 -6.76 -1.71 21.78
C THR A 129 -6.98 -0.34 21.14
N THR A 130 -6.44 -0.11 19.93
CA THR A 130 -6.65 1.11 19.16
C THR A 130 -8.10 1.20 18.71
N PRO A 131 -8.77 2.36 18.86
CA PRO A 131 -10.17 2.52 18.49
C PRO A 131 -10.41 2.51 16.97
N ILE A 132 -9.35 2.60 16.16
CA ILE A 132 -9.43 2.50 14.70
C ILE A 132 -8.50 1.42 14.15
N VAL A 133 -8.93 0.82 13.04
CA VAL A 133 -8.16 -0.13 12.23
C VAL A 133 -8.22 0.28 10.76
N VAL A 134 -7.21 -0.12 9.98
CA VAL A 134 -7.22 0.09 8.53
C VAL A 134 -8.34 -0.76 7.94
N VAL A 135 -9.12 -0.20 7.01
CA VAL A 135 -10.18 -0.96 6.32
C VAL A 135 -9.56 -2.14 5.58
N THR A 136 -10.00 -3.35 5.91
CA THR A 136 -9.53 -4.58 5.24
C THR A 136 -10.50 -5.04 4.16
N GLY A 137 -9.97 -5.39 3.00
CA GLY A 137 -10.76 -5.76 1.81
C GLY A 137 -11.15 -4.55 0.96
N ALA A 138 -11.47 -4.80 -0.31
CA ALA A 138 -12.05 -3.77 -1.17
C ALA A 138 -13.39 -3.36 -0.52
N PRO A 139 -13.53 -2.13 0.00
CA PRO A 139 -14.77 -1.76 0.65
C PRO A 139 -15.88 -1.94 -0.36
N GLU A 140 -17.05 -2.36 0.11
CA GLU A 140 -18.28 -2.11 -0.63
C GLU A 140 -18.54 -0.59 -0.66
N LEU A 141 -17.65 0.19 -1.30
CA LEU A 141 -17.95 1.48 -1.94
C LEU A 141 -18.88 1.25 -3.16
N SER A 142 -19.76 0.24 -3.06
CA SER A 142 -20.73 -0.23 -4.04
C SER A 142 -21.88 0.76 -4.22
N HIS A 143 -21.87 1.91 -3.54
CA HIS A 143 -22.95 2.89 -3.66
C HIS A 143 -22.57 4.27 -4.23
N ARG A 144 -21.30 4.62 -4.44
CA ARG A 144 -20.93 5.84 -5.21
C ARG A 144 -19.57 5.71 -5.93
N ARG A 145 -19.64 5.61 -7.27
CA ARG A 145 -18.73 6.24 -8.26
C ARG A 145 -17.21 6.03 -8.17
N HIS A 146 -16.69 4.84 -7.87
CA HIS A 146 -15.29 4.56 -8.21
C HIS A 146 -15.17 3.27 -9.03
N LEU A 147 -15.16 3.43 -10.36
CA LEU A 147 -14.71 2.42 -11.33
C LEU A 147 -13.17 2.24 -11.30
N VAL A 148 -12.51 2.82 -10.29
CA VAL A 148 -11.05 2.98 -10.21
C VAL A 148 -10.53 2.02 -9.14
N PRO A 149 -9.53 1.17 -9.44
CA PRO A 149 -8.96 0.26 -8.46
C PRO A 149 -8.19 1.03 -7.38
N PHE A 150 -8.62 0.91 -6.12
CA PHE A 150 -7.93 1.48 -4.98
C PHE A 150 -7.14 0.41 -4.22
N VAL A 151 -5.94 0.79 -3.79
CA VAL A 151 -5.17 0.10 -2.74
C VAL A 151 -5.37 0.86 -1.44
N ILE A 152 -5.92 0.17 -0.44
CA ILE A 152 -6.03 0.69 0.92
C ILE A 152 -4.84 0.18 1.72
N ILE A 153 -4.11 1.11 2.34
CA ILE A 153 -2.88 0.81 3.08
C ILE A 153 -2.81 1.78 4.27
N PRO A 154 -2.28 1.39 5.44
CA PRO A 154 -1.90 2.36 6.48
C PRO A 154 -0.96 3.44 5.91
N PRO A 155 -0.82 4.59 6.58
CA PRO A 155 0.17 5.58 6.19
C PRO A 155 1.59 5.02 6.34
N ALA A 156 2.56 5.66 5.70
CA ALA A 156 3.91 5.11 5.73
C ALA A 156 4.58 5.32 7.10
N PRO A 157 5.14 4.26 7.72
CA PRO A 157 5.96 4.41 8.93
C PRO A 157 7.29 5.12 8.63
N ASN A 158 8.05 5.46 9.67
CA ASN A 158 9.40 6.01 9.50
C ASN A 158 10.31 5.01 8.78
N ALA A 159 11.05 5.48 7.77
CA ALA A 159 11.87 4.65 6.88
C ALA A 159 13.00 3.89 7.58
N ASP A 160 13.45 4.37 8.75
CA ASP A 160 14.51 3.78 9.57
C ASP A 160 14.00 2.70 10.55
N THR A 161 12.72 2.35 10.49
CA THR A 161 12.10 1.38 11.40
C THR A 161 11.89 0.03 10.73
N ARG A 162 11.85 -1.04 11.55
CA ARG A 162 11.50 -2.40 11.09
C ARG A 162 10.13 -2.50 10.41
N HIS A 163 9.25 -1.52 10.63
CA HIS A 163 7.90 -1.50 10.08
C HIS A 163 7.88 -1.05 8.61
N TYR A 164 8.86 -0.27 8.17
CA TYR A 164 8.91 0.24 6.80
C TYR A 164 9.04 -0.85 5.72
N PRO A 165 10.04 -1.76 5.74
CA PRO A 165 10.09 -2.84 4.74
C PRO A 165 8.86 -3.74 4.77
N PHE A 166 8.25 -3.96 5.95
CA PHE A 166 7.01 -4.73 6.06
C PHE A 166 5.78 -3.97 5.54
N TRP A 167 5.78 -2.65 5.60
CA TRP A 167 4.77 -1.80 4.96
C TRP A 167 4.94 -1.77 3.44
N GLN A 168 6.19 -1.72 2.95
CA GLN A 168 6.50 -1.75 1.52
C GLN A 168 6.04 -3.07 0.89
N GLU A 169 6.28 -4.20 1.54
CA GLU A 169 5.81 -5.50 1.08
C GLU A 169 4.27 -5.57 1.02
N ALA A 170 3.57 -5.02 2.00
CA ALA A 170 2.11 -4.97 1.98
C ALA A 170 1.55 -4.07 0.88
N LEU A 171 2.19 -2.94 0.59
CA LEU A 171 1.83 -2.12 -0.57
C LEU A 171 1.97 -2.92 -1.88
N ILE A 172 3.07 -3.67 -2.04
CA ILE A 172 3.26 -4.55 -3.21
C ILE A 172 2.19 -5.64 -3.24
N HIS A 173 1.88 -6.29 -2.11
CA HIS A 173 0.84 -7.32 -2.00
C HIS A 173 -0.51 -6.83 -2.56
N GLU A 174 -0.97 -5.65 -2.14
CA GLU A 174 -2.23 -5.08 -2.61
C GLU A 174 -2.19 -4.70 -4.10
N ILE A 175 -1.06 -4.23 -4.61
CA ILE A 175 -0.88 -3.97 -6.05
C ILE A 175 -0.94 -5.28 -6.84
N VAL A 176 -0.34 -6.36 -6.34
CA VAL A 176 -0.35 -7.68 -6.99
C VAL A 176 -1.79 -8.17 -7.18
N HIS A 177 -2.67 -8.02 -6.18
CA HIS A 177 -4.09 -8.37 -6.33
C HIS A 177 -4.71 -7.73 -7.58
N HIS A 178 -4.50 -6.42 -7.79
CA HIS A 178 -5.07 -5.69 -8.93
C HIS A 178 -4.44 -6.09 -10.26
N VAL A 179 -3.12 -6.23 -10.28
CA VAL A 179 -2.35 -6.45 -11.52
C VAL A 179 -2.41 -7.90 -12.00
N THR A 180 -2.63 -8.86 -11.11
CA THR A 180 -2.66 -10.29 -11.49
C THR A 180 -4.00 -10.96 -11.25
N GLY A 181 -4.94 -10.33 -10.53
CA GLY A 181 -6.20 -10.97 -10.14
C GLY A 181 -6.01 -12.19 -9.23
N SER A 182 -4.86 -12.31 -8.56
CA SER A 182 -4.61 -13.37 -7.59
C SER A 182 -5.42 -13.13 -6.33
N SER A 183 -5.72 -14.21 -5.60
CA SER A 183 -6.50 -14.16 -4.37
C SER A 183 -5.73 -14.76 -3.21
N ASP A 184 -6.02 -14.26 -2.01
CA ASP A 184 -5.48 -14.83 -0.77
C ASP A 184 -6.19 -16.14 -0.40
N PRO A 185 -5.55 -16.98 0.44
CA PRO A 185 -6.15 -18.22 0.93
C PRO A 185 -7.34 -17.94 1.86
N GLY A 186 -8.35 -18.80 1.81
CA GLY A 186 -9.44 -18.75 2.77
C GLY A 186 -8.98 -18.99 4.21
N SER A 187 -9.75 -18.51 5.18
CA SER A 187 -9.39 -18.50 6.61
C SER A 187 -8.98 -19.85 7.24
N ARG A 188 -9.34 -20.97 6.61
CA ARG A 188 -8.98 -22.33 7.09
C ARG A 188 -7.72 -22.90 6.46
N GLU A 189 -7.14 -22.22 5.47
CA GLU A 189 -6.01 -22.72 4.71
C GLU A 189 -4.67 -22.39 5.38
N GLN A 190 -3.76 -23.37 5.41
CA GLN A 190 -2.44 -23.29 6.05
C GLN A 190 -1.34 -23.08 5.00
N ARG A 191 -1.43 -21.96 4.27
CA ARG A 191 -0.49 -21.55 3.21
C ARG A 191 -0.49 -20.03 3.07
N LEU A 192 0.45 -19.50 2.29
CA LEU A 192 0.57 -18.04 2.06
C LEU A 192 -0.36 -17.54 0.95
N GLY A 193 -0.58 -18.32 -0.10
CA GLY A 193 -1.34 -17.86 -1.25
C GLY A 193 -0.49 -17.20 -2.32
N PRO A 194 -0.98 -17.18 -3.57
CA PRO A 194 -0.21 -16.69 -4.70
C PRO A 194 0.16 -15.20 -4.60
N THR A 195 -0.71 -14.35 -4.04
CA THR A 195 -0.41 -12.91 -3.86
C THR A 195 0.77 -12.70 -2.91
N GLU A 196 0.69 -13.25 -1.70
CA GLU A 196 1.76 -13.14 -0.70
C GLU A 196 3.06 -13.82 -1.20
N LEU A 197 2.97 -14.94 -1.93
CA LEU A 197 4.15 -15.57 -2.53
C LEU A 197 4.84 -14.68 -3.57
N LEU A 198 4.09 -13.91 -4.36
CA LEU A 198 4.64 -12.94 -5.30
C LEU A 198 5.22 -11.72 -4.56
N ALA A 199 4.51 -11.16 -3.59
CA ALA A 199 4.97 -10.01 -2.80
C ALA A 199 6.26 -10.32 -2.03
N ARG A 200 6.36 -11.51 -1.43
CA ARG A 200 7.59 -11.97 -0.77
C ARG A 200 8.76 -12.13 -1.71
N ARG A 201 8.55 -12.63 -2.94
CA ARG A 201 9.63 -12.70 -3.94
C ARG A 201 10.14 -11.32 -4.33
N VAL A 202 9.25 -10.33 -4.44
CA VAL A 202 9.65 -8.93 -4.61
C VAL A 202 10.46 -8.48 -3.40
N ALA A 203 9.95 -8.67 -2.18
CA ALA A 203 10.65 -8.29 -0.96
C ALA A 203 12.06 -8.92 -0.85
N ASP A 204 12.21 -10.20 -1.23
CA ASP A 204 13.48 -10.92 -1.26
C ASP A 204 14.46 -10.30 -2.28
N GLU A 205 14.01 -9.95 -3.48
CA GLU A 205 14.84 -9.29 -4.52
C GLU A 205 15.27 -7.88 -4.10
N MET A 206 14.49 -7.22 -3.24
CA MET A 206 14.74 -5.87 -2.75
C MET A 206 15.49 -5.83 -1.41
N ASP A 207 15.88 -6.99 -0.87
CA ASP A 207 16.50 -7.16 0.46
C ASP A 207 15.66 -6.55 1.61
N TRP A 208 14.33 -6.61 1.51
CA TRP A 208 13.43 -6.11 2.55
C TRP A 208 13.34 -7.09 3.73
N ALA A 209 13.77 -6.62 4.90
CA ALA A 209 13.69 -7.40 6.13
C ALA A 209 12.25 -7.49 6.66
N ILE A 210 11.50 -8.51 6.19
CA ILE A 210 10.12 -8.79 6.61
C ILE A 210 10.02 -10.00 7.53
N PRO A 211 9.02 -10.06 8.42
CA PRO A 211 8.73 -11.27 9.19
C PRO A 211 8.38 -12.47 8.29
N LEU A 212 8.81 -13.66 8.72
CA LEU A 212 8.47 -14.92 8.05
C LEU A 212 7.26 -15.57 8.71
N PHE A 213 6.24 -15.84 7.91
CA PHE A 213 5.02 -16.52 8.35
C PHE A 213 4.82 -17.81 7.56
N THR A 214 4.24 -18.81 8.21
CA THR A 214 3.97 -20.12 7.59
C THR A 214 2.60 -20.16 6.89
N ALA A 215 1.68 -19.27 7.26
CA ALA A 215 0.35 -19.17 6.67
C ALA A 215 -0.16 -17.72 6.69
N TYR A 216 -0.99 -17.37 5.70
CA TYR A 216 -1.56 -16.05 5.51
C TYR A 216 -2.47 -15.61 6.68
N ASN A 217 -3.30 -16.53 7.16
CA ASN A 217 -4.25 -16.33 8.26
C ASN A 217 -3.68 -16.84 9.60
N SER A 218 -2.35 -16.79 9.79
CA SER A 218 -1.75 -17.19 11.06
C SER A 218 -1.92 -16.07 12.09
N PRO A 219 -2.24 -16.38 13.36
CA PRO A 219 -2.35 -15.37 14.41
C PRO A 219 -1.09 -14.52 14.55
N GLU A 220 0.09 -15.10 14.32
CA GLU A 220 1.36 -14.38 14.33
C GLU A 220 1.43 -13.32 13.23
N ARG A 221 0.94 -13.61 12.02
CA ARG A 221 0.86 -12.64 10.91
C ARG A 221 -0.15 -11.54 11.20
N GLU A 222 -1.34 -11.91 11.67
CA GLU A 222 -2.40 -10.96 12.02
C GLU A 222 -1.94 -9.97 13.11
N ASN A 223 -1.33 -10.47 14.18
CA ASN A 223 -0.79 -9.62 15.25
C ASN A 223 0.35 -8.71 14.75
N ALA A 224 1.22 -9.22 13.88
CA ALA A 224 2.31 -8.42 13.31
C ALA A 224 1.79 -7.31 12.37
N ILE A 225 0.73 -7.59 11.61
CA ILE A 225 0.04 -6.59 10.76
C ILE A 225 -0.61 -5.52 11.63
N ARG A 226 -1.39 -5.90 12.66
CA ARG A 226 -1.98 -4.95 13.62
C ARG A 226 -0.91 -4.05 14.24
N GLU A 227 0.21 -4.62 14.66
CA GLU A 227 1.33 -3.85 15.21
C GLU A 227 1.97 -2.92 14.18
N ARG A 228 2.20 -3.40 12.94
CA ARG A 228 2.73 -2.55 11.86
C ARG A 228 1.80 -1.37 11.60
N ASP A 229 0.51 -1.60 11.48
CA ASP A 229 -0.47 -0.57 11.11
C ASP A 229 -0.61 0.47 12.21
N PHE A 230 -0.67 0.04 13.47
CA PHE A 230 -0.67 0.93 14.63
C PHE A 230 0.60 1.79 14.71
N GLN A 231 1.79 1.17 14.60
CA GLN A 231 3.04 1.93 14.61
C GLN A 231 3.17 2.88 13.42
N SER A 232 2.57 2.53 12.27
CA SER A 232 2.57 3.38 11.08
C SER A 232 1.75 4.66 11.29
N LEU A 233 0.59 4.54 11.92
CA LEU A 233 -0.21 5.69 12.35
C LEU A 233 0.55 6.52 13.41
N MET A 234 1.09 5.88 14.46
CA MET A 234 1.83 6.57 15.51
C MET A 234 3.05 7.33 14.97
N HIS A 235 3.83 6.72 14.07
CA HIS A 235 4.94 7.41 13.41
C HIS A 235 4.46 8.63 12.60
N THR A 236 3.31 8.52 11.93
CA THR A 236 2.72 9.63 11.17
C THR A 236 2.32 10.78 12.09
N LEU A 237 1.65 10.48 13.21
CA LEU A 237 1.24 11.49 14.19
C LEU A 237 2.46 12.14 14.88
N HIS A 238 3.46 11.35 15.25
CA HIS A 238 4.70 11.84 15.88
C HIS A 238 5.58 12.66 14.94
N ARG A 239 5.56 12.36 13.63
CA ARG A 239 6.25 13.17 12.62
C ARG A 239 5.61 14.56 12.47
N ASN A 240 4.33 14.67 12.83
CA ASN A 240 3.49 15.84 12.62
C ASN A 240 2.85 16.35 13.93
N PRO A 241 3.63 16.62 15.00
CA PRO A 241 3.10 16.83 16.34
C PRO A 241 2.24 18.09 16.47
N ARG A 242 2.35 19.05 15.55
CA ARG A 242 1.59 20.31 15.60
C ARG A 242 0.28 20.24 14.82
N VAL A 243 0.16 19.28 13.89
CA VAL A 243 -1.03 19.10 13.03
C VAL A 243 -1.72 17.74 13.24
N ARG A 244 -1.45 17.07 14.37
CA ARG A 244 -1.95 15.71 14.66
C ARG A 244 -3.47 15.62 14.66
N GLU A 245 -4.17 16.64 15.19
CA GLU A 245 -5.63 16.68 15.18
C GLU A 245 -6.19 16.87 13.77
N GLN A 246 -5.55 17.71 12.95
CA GLN A 246 -5.91 17.87 11.54
C GLN A 246 -5.71 16.57 10.77
N ILE A 247 -4.67 15.81 11.10
CA ILE A 247 -4.45 14.45 10.57
C ILE A 247 -5.58 13.50 10.98
N MET A 248 -6.03 13.54 12.25
CA MET A 248 -7.18 12.74 12.70
C MET A 248 -8.47 13.12 11.98
N HIS A 249 -8.77 14.42 11.84
CA HIS A 249 -9.89 14.89 11.03
C HIS A 249 -9.78 14.47 9.56
N ARG A 250 -8.57 14.46 9.00
CA ARG A 250 -8.34 13.97 7.64
C ARG A 250 -8.60 12.46 7.52
N ILE A 251 -8.23 11.66 8.52
CA ILE A 251 -8.58 10.22 8.57
C ILE A 251 -10.10 10.04 8.51
N ALA A 252 -10.83 10.76 9.36
CA ALA A 252 -12.28 10.67 9.41
C ALA A 252 -12.93 11.05 8.07
N ASN A 253 -12.50 12.17 7.47
CA ASN A 253 -12.95 12.58 6.13
C ASN A 253 -12.68 11.51 5.06
N ILE A 254 -11.49 10.92 5.04
CA ILE A 254 -11.15 9.85 4.09
C ILE A 254 -12.03 8.62 4.32
N GLY A 255 -12.29 8.23 5.57
CA GLY A 255 -13.20 7.14 5.94
C GLY A 255 -14.63 7.36 5.41
N ASP A 256 -15.10 8.60 5.42
CA ASP A 256 -16.39 9.02 4.85
C ASP A 256 -16.39 9.17 3.31
N GLY A 257 -15.24 8.91 2.66
CA GLY A 257 -15.06 9.07 1.22
C GLY A 257 -14.97 10.53 0.77
N VAL A 258 -14.61 11.43 1.66
CA VAL A 258 -14.39 12.86 1.40
C VAL A 258 -12.92 13.11 1.10
N GLU A 259 -12.63 13.67 -0.07
CA GLU A 259 -11.29 14.08 -0.47
C GLU A 259 -10.83 15.30 0.34
N GLY A 260 -9.64 15.22 0.94
CA GLY A 260 -8.94 16.39 1.45
C GLY A 260 -8.19 17.15 0.34
N PRO A 261 -7.62 18.33 0.63
CA PRO A 261 -6.76 19.04 -0.31
C PRO A 261 -5.61 18.17 -0.84
N ALA A 262 -5.43 18.14 -2.15
CA ALA A 262 -4.38 17.36 -2.82
C ALA A 262 -2.97 17.95 -2.65
N ASP A 263 -2.87 19.20 -2.22
CA ASP A 263 -1.64 19.86 -1.83
C ASP A 263 -1.37 19.74 -0.33
N PHE A 264 -2.20 19.02 0.42
CA PHE A 264 -2.11 18.82 1.87
C PHE A 264 -2.17 20.12 2.69
N SER A 265 -2.76 21.20 2.15
CA SER A 265 -2.87 22.50 2.81
C SER A 265 -3.65 22.49 4.15
N ASP A 266 -4.45 21.45 4.40
CA ASP A 266 -5.16 21.21 5.65
C ASP A 266 -4.27 20.67 6.78
N ILE A 267 -3.09 20.13 6.43
CA ILE A 267 -2.12 19.54 7.36
C ILE A 267 -0.72 20.14 7.20
N HIS A 268 -0.62 21.32 6.57
CA HIS A 268 0.61 22.09 6.47
C HIS A 268 0.66 23.21 7.51
N GLU A 269 1.85 23.45 8.08
CA GLU A 269 2.15 24.71 8.75
C GLU A 269 2.72 25.72 7.74
N GLU A 270 2.42 27.01 7.93
CA GLU A 270 2.94 28.11 7.09
C GLU A 270 4.47 28.28 7.18
N ASP A 271 5.16 27.60 8.12
CA ASP A 271 6.60 27.75 8.37
C ASP A 271 7.26 26.41 8.76
N GLU A 272 7.65 25.57 7.79
CA GLU A 272 8.89 24.75 7.76
C GLU A 272 8.76 23.56 6.79
N ILE A 273 9.47 23.66 5.67
CA ILE A 273 9.83 22.52 4.82
C ILE A 273 10.91 21.73 5.57
N SER A 274 10.52 20.87 6.50
CA SER A 274 11.41 19.81 6.98
C SER A 274 11.27 18.62 6.03
N GLU A 275 12.05 18.63 4.95
CA GLU A 275 12.33 17.44 4.15
C GLU A 275 12.99 16.38 5.05
N LEU A 276 12.19 15.60 5.76
CA LEU A 276 12.61 14.27 6.22
C LEU A 276 12.75 13.44 4.94
N GLU A 277 13.95 13.49 4.36
CA GLU A 277 14.29 12.74 3.15
C GLU A 277 14.03 11.25 3.40
N LEU A 278 13.09 10.69 2.64
CA LEU A 278 13.06 9.26 2.44
C LEU A 278 14.45 8.85 1.91
N PRO A 279 15.05 7.75 2.40
CA PRO A 279 16.30 7.27 1.83
C PRO A 279 16.12 7.13 0.32
N GLN A 280 16.87 7.94 -0.43
CA GLN A 280 16.84 7.91 -1.88
C GLN A 280 17.27 6.51 -2.31
N PRO A 281 16.51 5.85 -3.20
CA PRO A 281 16.90 4.56 -3.69
C PRO A 281 18.27 4.64 -4.35
N ASN A 282 19.14 3.70 -4.01
CA ASN A 282 20.50 3.69 -4.52
C ASN A 282 20.48 3.20 -5.98
N PHE A 283 20.29 4.10 -6.94
CA PHE A 283 20.30 3.81 -8.38
C PHE A 283 21.71 3.46 -8.93
N ASN A 284 22.72 3.22 -8.08
CA ASN A 284 24.08 2.91 -8.53
C ASN A 284 24.24 1.54 -9.23
N VAL A 285 23.18 0.73 -9.34
CA VAL A 285 23.21 -0.50 -10.14
C VAL A 285 22.82 -0.23 -11.60
N HIS A 286 22.01 0.81 -11.87
CA HIS A 286 21.71 1.36 -13.20
C HIS A 286 21.36 2.86 -13.06
N PRO A 287 22.20 3.81 -13.50
CA PRO A 287 21.95 5.23 -13.29
C PRO A 287 20.66 5.65 -14.02
N LEU A 288 19.72 6.24 -13.28
CA LEU A 288 18.61 6.98 -13.88
C LEU A 288 19.13 8.24 -14.59
N PRO A 289 18.45 8.71 -15.64
CA PRO A 289 18.65 10.06 -16.13
C PRO A 289 18.31 11.07 -15.02
N ASP A 290 19.13 12.11 -14.90
CA ASP A 290 19.05 13.18 -13.90
C ASP A 290 17.69 13.89 -13.97
N PHE A 291 16.80 13.60 -13.01
CA PHE A 291 15.50 14.26 -12.87
C PHE A 291 15.64 15.49 -11.97
N SER A 292 16.32 16.52 -12.46
CA SER A 292 16.18 17.86 -11.89
C SER A 292 14.77 18.38 -12.22
N PHE A 293 13.84 18.32 -11.26
CA PHE A 293 12.56 19.02 -11.36
C PHE A 293 12.84 20.52 -11.44
N LYS A 294 12.59 21.10 -12.62
CA LYS A 294 12.49 22.56 -12.74
C LYS A 294 11.06 22.97 -12.40
N GLY A 295 10.94 23.58 -11.22
CA GLY A 295 10.02 24.66 -10.79
C GLY A 295 8.61 24.71 -11.38
#